data_AF-A0A2H9QMT9-F1
#
_entry.id   AF-A0A2H9QMT9-F1
#
_cell.length_a   1.000
_cell.length_b   1.000
_cell.length_c   1.000
_cell.angle_alpha   90.00
_cell.angle_beta   90.00
_cell.angle_gamma   90.00
#
_symmetry.space_group_name_H-M   'P 1'
#
loop_
_entity.id
_entity.type
_entity.pdbx_description
1 polymer ?
#
loop_
_entity_poly.entity_id
_entity_poly.type
_entity_poly.pdbx_seq_one_letter_code
_entity_poly.pdbx_strand_id
1 'polypeptide(L)'
;MEICPKCGLPKEACICGKLIRSRQKIKIIRDKRRFGKIVTVVSGFDDESDLREIAKELKSELACGGTYKDKKIELQGDQVKKAKQKLINMEFEVEDM
;
A
#
# COMPACT_ATOMS: atom_id res chain seq x y z
N MET A 1 -6.14 -5.91 27.34
CA MET A 1 -5.92 -6.89 26.26
C MET A 1 -6.83 -6.50 25.11
N GLU A 2 -6.30 -6.03 23.98
CA GLU A 2 -7.14 -5.74 22.81
C GLU A 2 -7.45 -7.04 22.07
N ILE A 3 -8.74 -7.31 21.88
CA ILE A 3 -9.25 -8.49 21.18
C ILE A 3 -9.75 -8.06 19.81
N CYS A 4 -9.47 -8.87 18.79
CA CYS A 4 -9.96 -8.62 17.45
C CYS A 4 -11.48 -8.86 17.38
N PRO A 5 -12.30 -7.88 16.94
CA PRO A 5 -13.75 -8.04 16.86
C PRO A 5 -14.20 -9.00 15.74
N LYS A 6 -13.29 -9.35 14.82
CA LYS A 6 -13.57 -10.26 13.69
C LYS A 6 -13.41 -11.73 14.05
N CYS A 7 -12.40 -12.07 14.84
CA CYS A 7 -12.02 -13.46 15.13
C CYS A 7 -11.94 -13.81 16.62
N GLY A 8 -12.09 -12.84 17.53
CA GLY A 8 -12.05 -13.06 18.98
C GLY A 8 -10.67 -13.38 19.56
N LEU A 9 -9.60 -13.35 18.76
CA LEU A 9 -8.24 -13.58 19.24
C LEU A 9 -7.61 -12.30 19.80
N PRO A 10 -6.68 -12.41 20.78
CA PRO A 10 -5.80 -11.30 21.15
C PRO A 10 -5.10 -10.74 19.91
N LYS A 11 -4.93 -9.42 19.80
CA LYS A 11 -4.32 -8.78 18.62
C LYS A 11 -2.95 -9.38 18.25
N GLU A 12 -2.15 -9.79 19.23
CA GLU A 12 -0.85 -10.43 19.05
C GLU A 12 -0.92 -11.78 18.32
N ALA A 13 -2.02 -12.52 18.48
CA ALA A 13 -2.28 -13.80 17.81
C ALA A 13 -3.19 -13.66 16.58
N CYS A 14 -3.67 -12.45 16.26
CA CYS A 14 -4.62 -12.22 15.19
C CYS A 14 -3.93 -12.08 13.83
N ILE A 15 -4.39 -12.86 12.85
CA ILE A 15 -3.89 -12.80 11.46
C ILE A 15 -4.89 -12.15 10.47
N CYS A 16 -6.01 -11.61 10.95
CA CYS A 16 -7.06 -11.08 10.07
C CYS A 16 -6.53 -9.97 9.14
N GLY A 17 -5.65 -9.09 9.63
CA GLY A 17 -5.02 -8.05 8.81
C GLY A 17 -4.15 -8.63 7.71
N LYS A 18 -3.30 -9.63 8.04
CA LYS A 18 -2.47 -10.33 7.05
C LYS A 18 -3.31 -11.01 5.96
N LEU A 19 -4.39 -11.68 6.34
CA LEU A 19 -5.31 -12.33 5.38
C LEU A 19 -6.01 -11.34 4.45
N ILE A 20 -6.32 -10.13 4.93
CA ILE A 20 -6.91 -9.08 4.09
C ILE A 20 -5.88 -8.61 3.06
N ARG A 21 -4.66 -8.27 3.51
CA ARG A 21 -3.58 -7.78 2.64
C ARG A 21 -3.15 -8.81 1.60
N SER A 22 -3.05 -10.08 1.99
CA SER A 22 -2.64 -11.16 1.08
C SER A 22 -3.68 -11.52 0.03
N ARG A 23 -4.94 -11.07 0.16
CA ARG A 23 -5.99 -11.28 -0.85
C ARG A 23 -6.03 -10.17 -1.90
N GLN A 24 -5.47 -9.01 -1.56
CA GLN A 24 -5.47 -7.83 -2.43
C GLN A 24 -4.33 -7.94 -3.43
N LYS A 25 -4.66 -7.88 -4.72
CA LYS A 25 -3.68 -7.87 -5.81
C LYS A 25 -3.26 -6.44 -6.11
N ILE A 26 -2.10 -6.06 -5.60
CA ILE A 26 -1.59 -4.71 -5.72
C ILE A 26 -0.86 -4.54 -7.06
N LYS A 27 -1.22 -3.49 -7.79
CA LYS A 27 -0.59 -3.09 -9.06
C LYS A 27 0.20 -1.82 -8.86
N ILE A 28 1.42 -1.78 -9.41
CA ILE A 28 2.31 -0.63 -9.34
C ILE A 28 2.71 -0.22 -10.75
N ILE A 29 2.38 1.01 -11.14
CA ILE A 29 2.69 1.53 -12.48
C ILE A 29 3.44 2.85 -12.39
N ARG A 30 4.19 3.16 -13.46
CA ARG A 30 4.69 4.51 -13.73
C ARG A 30 3.62 5.26 -14.50
N ASP A 31 3.28 6.45 -14.04
CA ASP A 31 2.40 7.36 -14.77
C ASP A 31 3.13 8.69 -15.04
N LYS A 32 2.76 9.37 -16.12
CA LYS A 32 3.37 10.63 -16.56
C LYS A 32 2.38 11.76 -16.34
N ARG A 33 2.72 12.65 -15.41
CA ARG A 33 1.97 13.88 -15.12
C ARG A 33 2.43 15.03 -16.02
N ARG A 34 1.80 16.19 -15.81
CA ARG A 34 2.14 17.44 -16.52
C ARG A 34 3.64 17.71 -16.49
N PHE A 35 4.15 18.30 -17.58
CA PHE A 35 5.57 18.61 -17.77
C PHE A 35 6.49 17.37 -17.74
N GLY A 36 5.94 16.20 -18.06
CA GLY A 36 6.70 14.95 -18.13
C GLY A 36 7.14 14.39 -16.78
N LYS A 37 6.64 14.93 -15.66
CA LYS A 37 6.96 14.45 -14.32
C LYS A 37 6.47 13.01 -14.14
N ILE A 38 7.34 12.12 -13.73
CA ILE A 38 6.98 10.74 -13.41
C ILE A 38 6.42 10.67 -12.00
N VAL A 39 5.35 9.89 -11.85
CA VAL A 39 4.81 9.47 -10.56
C VAL A 39 4.66 7.95 -10.57
N THR A 40 4.68 7.37 -9.37
CA THR A 40 4.40 5.96 -9.16
C THR A 40 3.01 5.83 -8.58
N VAL A 41 2.15 5.03 -9.22
CA VAL A 41 0.77 4.80 -8.78
C VAL A 41 0.66 3.38 -8.26
N VAL A 42 0.22 3.25 -7.02
CA VAL A 42 -0.09 1.98 -6.36
C VAL A 42 -1.61 1.86 -6.26
N SER A 43 -2.17 0.73 -6.70
CA SER A 43 -3.62 0.49 -6.77
C SER A 43 -3.95 -0.98 -6.49
N GLY A 44 -5.24 -1.32 -6.38
CA GLY A 44 -5.69 -2.69 -6.09
C GLY A 44 -6.13 -2.93 -4.65
N PHE A 45 -6.31 -1.86 -3.86
CA PHE A 45 -6.84 -1.92 -2.51
C PHE A 45 -8.38 -2.05 -2.52
N ASP A 46 -8.95 -2.84 -1.60
CA ASP A 46 -10.40 -3.07 -1.54
C ASP A 46 -11.17 -1.83 -1.06
N ASP A 47 -10.59 -1.07 -0.12
CA ASP A 47 -11.18 0.15 0.45
C ASP A 47 -10.09 1.18 0.80
N GLU A 48 -10.51 2.30 1.41
CA GLU A 48 -9.62 3.40 1.78
C GLU A 48 -9.24 3.44 3.27
N SER A 49 -9.73 2.52 4.11
CA SER A 49 -9.59 2.63 5.57
C SER A 49 -8.13 2.69 6.01
N ASP A 50 -7.28 1.95 5.30
CA ASP A 50 -5.87 1.78 5.67
C ASP A 50 -4.93 2.61 4.79
N LEU A 51 -5.43 3.25 3.72
CA LEU A 51 -4.59 3.93 2.73
C LEU A 51 -3.83 5.12 3.32
N ARG A 52 -4.40 5.79 4.31
CA ARG A 52 -3.71 6.88 5.01
C ARG A 52 -2.42 6.39 5.66
N GLU A 53 -2.48 5.25 6.35
CA GLU A 53 -1.33 4.66 7.04
C GLU A 53 -0.34 4.06 6.05
N ILE A 54 -0.82 3.32 5.06
CA ILE A 54 0.01 2.73 4.00
C ILE A 54 0.76 3.83 3.24
N ALA A 55 0.08 4.92 2.83
CA ALA A 55 0.71 6.04 2.16
C ALA A 55 1.73 6.75 3.05
N LYS A 56 1.48 6.85 4.36
CA LYS A 56 2.44 7.42 5.32
C LYS A 56 3.71 6.56 5.39
N GLU A 57 3.57 5.24 5.51
CA GLU A 57 4.71 4.33 5.53
C GLU A 57 5.53 4.38 4.23
N LEU A 58 4.86 4.34 3.08
CA LEU A 58 5.53 4.43 1.78
C LEU A 58 6.29 5.75 1.64
N LYS A 59 5.68 6.89 1.97
CA LYS A 59 6.35 8.19 1.88
C LYS A 59 7.57 8.28 2.79
N SER A 60 7.47 7.74 4.00
CA SER A 60 8.56 7.73 4.97
C SER A 60 9.73 6.88 4.47
N GLU A 61 9.45 5.65 4.03
CA GLU A 61 10.47 4.70 3.59
C GLU A 61 11.13 5.13 2.27
N LEU A 62 10.36 5.69 1.34
CA LEU A 62 10.84 6.07 0.02
C LEU A 62 11.34 7.52 -0.06
N ALA A 63 11.28 8.27 1.04
CA ALA A 63 11.66 9.68 1.15
C ALA A 63 11.06 10.55 0.03
N CYS A 64 9.75 10.42 -0.20
CA CYS A 64 9.05 11.12 -1.28
C CYS A 64 7.72 11.74 -0.84
N GLY A 65 7.28 12.76 -1.57
CA GLY A 65 5.93 13.30 -1.45
C GLY A 65 4.90 12.36 -2.10
N GLY A 66 3.62 12.53 -1.73
CA GLY A 66 2.55 11.72 -2.28
C GLY A 66 1.21 11.93 -1.60
N THR A 67 0.17 11.42 -2.24
CA THR A 67 -1.23 11.50 -1.80
C THR A 67 -1.92 10.14 -1.94
N TYR A 68 -3.09 9.99 -1.34
CA TYR A 68 -3.99 8.87 -1.62
C TYR A 68 -5.38 9.41 -1.98
N LYS A 69 -6.03 8.78 -2.95
CA LYS A 69 -7.40 9.09 -3.39
C LYS A 69 -7.90 7.98 -4.31
N ASP A 70 -9.20 7.73 -4.31
CA ASP A 70 -9.87 6.83 -5.26
C ASP A 70 -9.26 5.42 -5.24
N LYS A 71 -8.99 4.91 -4.03
CA LYS A 71 -8.32 3.63 -3.75
C LYS A 71 -6.93 3.50 -4.38
N LYS A 72 -6.22 4.62 -4.55
CA LYS A 72 -4.87 4.67 -5.10
C LYS A 72 -3.96 5.49 -4.21
N ILE A 73 -2.68 5.16 -4.23
CA ILE A 73 -1.61 5.95 -3.64
C ILE A 73 -0.73 6.44 -4.78
N GLU A 74 -0.44 7.73 -4.81
CA GLU A 74 0.46 8.36 -5.78
C GLU A 74 1.71 8.86 -5.06
N LEU A 75 2.88 8.42 -5.52
CA LEU A 75 4.19 8.79 -5.01
C LEU A 75 4.96 9.57 -6.08
N GLN A 76 5.68 10.61 -5.67
CA GLN A 76 6.48 11.42 -6.59
C GLN A 76 7.73 10.66 -7.06
N GLY A 77 8.02 10.71 -8.36
CA GLY A 77 9.16 10.05 -8.99
C GLY A 77 8.92 8.59 -9.36
N ASP A 78 9.94 7.96 -9.93
CA ASP A 78 9.96 6.51 -10.19
C ASP A 78 10.40 5.78 -8.91
N GLN A 79 9.42 5.16 -8.28
CA GLN A 79 9.52 4.48 -7.00
C GLN A 79 9.11 3.02 -7.10
N VAL A 80 8.87 2.49 -8.32
CA VAL A 80 8.24 1.18 -8.53
C VAL A 80 8.95 0.06 -7.77
N LYS A 81 10.29 0.00 -7.88
CA LYS A 81 11.09 -1.06 -7.23
C LYS A 81 11.00 -0.99 -5.70
N LYS A 82 11.18 0.21 -5.13
CA LYS A 82 11.14 0.42 -3.68
C LYS A 82 9.73 0.21 -3.11
N ALA A 83 8.71 0.68 -3.82
CA ALA A 83 7.32 0.51 -3.44
C ALA A 83 6.94 -0.97 -3.44
N LYS A 84 7.32 -1.73 -4.48
CA LYS A 84 7.14 -3.18 -4.53
C LYS A 84 7.75 -3.87 -3.32
N GLN A 85 9.02 -3.59 -3.03
CA GLN A 85 9.72 -4.19 -1.89
C GLN A 85 9.03 -3.88 -0.56
N LYS A 86 8.65 -2.62 -0.34
CA LYS A 86 7.96 -2.22 0.89
C LYS A 86 6.58 -2.86 1.04
N LEU A 87 5.80 -2.96 -0.05
CA LEU A 87 4.47 -3.57 -0.02
C LEU A 87 4.53 -5.08 0.24
N ILE A 88 5.53 -5.78 -0.33
CA ILE A 88 5.79 -7.20 -0.01
C ILE A 88 6.11 -7.35 1.48
N ASN A 89 6.96 -6.48 2.03
CA ASN A 89 7.27 -6.50 3.48
C ASN A 89 6.04 -6.18 4.36
N MET A 90 5.03 -5.51 3.81
CA MET A 90 3.75 -5.26 4.47
C MET A 90 2.73 -6.39 4.27
N GLU A 91 3.14 -7.52 3.67
CA GLU A 91 2.35 -8.74 3.43
C GLU A 91 1.28 -8.58 2.32
N PHE A 92 1.49 -7.66 1.37
CA PHE A 92 0.65 -7.56 0.16
C PHE A 92 1.16 -8.46 -0.96
N GLU A 93 0.23 -9.00 -1.75
CA GLU A 93 0.55 -9.64 -3.04
C GLU A 93 0.69 -8.56 -4.11
N VAL A 94 1.88 -8.40 -4.70
CA VAL A 94 2.15 -7.40 -5.74
C VAL A 94 2.26 -8.10 -7.09
N GLU A 95 1.43 -7.72 -8.06
CA GLU A 95 1.49 -8.24 -9.42
C GLU A 95 2.77 -7.79 -10.14
N ASP A 96 3.44 -8.75 -10.78
CA ASP A 96 4.51 -8.49 -11.73
C ASP A 96 3.92 -8.09 -13.09
N MET A 97 4.24 -6.88 -13.56
CA MET A 97 3.85 -6.34 -14.87
C MET A 97 5.06 -6.20 -15.79
#